data_AF-A0A2V6PA86-F1
#
_entry.id   AF-A0A2V6PA86-F1
#
_cell.length_a   1.000
_cell.length_b   1.000
_cell.length_c   1.000
_cell.angle_alpha   90.00
_cell.angle_beta   90.00
_cell.angle_gamma   90.00
#
_symmetry.space_group_name_H-M   'P 1'
#
loop_
_entity.id
_entity.type
_entity.pdbx_description
1 polymer ?
#
loop_
_entity_poly.entity_id
_entity_poly.type
_entity_poly.pdbx_seq_one_letter_code
_entity_poly.pdbx_strand_id
1 'polypeptide(L)'
;MLAAVVLPGLSLAATQNVTWINVTNAAANGNTLTKTGGCAGCQDAGASSQQQIASGDGFVEFTVVDPAKLRFLGLTSGGAKNVDDLAFALRVQTGMVEVREHNQYKANSPVAANDKLRIAIEGGKVKYYKNGAVFYTSDAAPQYPLVVITALLDSGAEVTNVVISSAG
;
A
#
# COMPACT_ATOMS: atom_id res chain seq x y z
N MET A 1 23.61 33.62 27.96
CA MET A 1 23.96 32.24 27.60
C MET A 1 22.64 31.51 27.40
N LEU A 2 22.35 31.09 26.16
CA LEU A 2 21.03 30.62 25.70
C LEU A 2 20.58 29.32 26.41
N ALA A 3 19.28 29.25 26.73
CA ALA A 3 18.61 28.02 27.12
C ALA A 3 18.41 27.12 25.88
N ALA A 4 18.81 25.85 25.99
CA ALA A 4 18.49 24.85 24.97
C ALA A 4 17.01 24.47 25.09
N VAL A 5 16.23 24.78 24.06
CA VAL A 5 14.87 24.25 23.90
C VAL A 5 15.02 22.79 23.47
N VAL A 6 14.63 21.86 24.34
CA VAL A 6 14.46 20.46 23.98
C VAL A 6 13.17 20.37 23.16
N LEU A 7 13.29 20.21 21.84
CA LEU A 7 12.16 19.86 20.99
C LEU A 7 11.68 18.45 21.38
N PRO A 8 10.37 18.21 21.55
CA PRO A 8 9.87 16.85 21.79
C PRO A 8 10.30 15.94 20.64
N GLY A 9 10.85 14.78 21.01
CA GLY A 9 11.51 13.86 20.08
C GLY A 9 10.57 13.43 18.96
N LEU A 10 11.02 13.67 17.71
CA LEU A 10 10.49 12.96 16.56
C LEU A 10 10.75 11.46 16.77
N SER A 11 9.69 10.71 17.07
CA SER A 11 9.69 9.25 16.91
C SER A 11 9.94 8.98 15.41
N LEU A 12 11.14 8.54 15.05
CA LEU A 12 11.41 8.10 13.68
C LEU A 12 10.57 6.85 13.42
N ALA A 13 9.55 6.96 12.57
CA ALA A 13 8.75 5.84 12.13
C ALA A 13 9.67 4.74 11.56
N ALA A 14 9.72 3.59 12.23
CA ALA A 14 10.60 2.49 11.84
C ALA A 14 10.01 1.78 10.60
N THR A 15 10.67 1.98 9.46
CA THR A 15 10.31 1.26 8.23
C THR A 15 10.75 -0.19 8.37
N GLN A 16 9.81 -1.11 8.15
CA GLN A 16 10.04 -2.55 8.24
C GLN A 16 9.39 -3.29 7.08
N ASN A 17 9.87 -4.51 6.83
CA ASN A 17 9.29 -5.41 5.85
C ASN A 17 7.88 -5.84 6.29
N VAL A 18 6.93 -5.87 5.35
CA VAL A 18 5.61 -6.47 5.61
C VAL A 18 5.74 -7.98 5.80
N THR A 19 5.11 -8.48 6.85
CA THR A 19 4.89 -9.92 7.06
C THR A 19 3.48 -10.26 6.59
N TRP A 20 3.37 -11.10 5.56
CA TRP A 20 2.08 -11.51 5.01
C TRP A 20 1.40 -12.57 5.87
N ILE A 21 0.12 -12.36 6.13
CA ILE A 21 -0.79 -13.31 6.80
C ILE A 21 -2.07 -13.46 5.98
N ASN A 22 -2.90 -14.46 6.30
CA ASN A 22 -4.13 -14.77 5.58
C ASN A 22 -3.92 -14.94 4.06
N VAL A 23 -2.76 -15.49 3.69
CA VAL A 23 -2.37 -15.68 2.29
C VAL A 23 -3.31 -16.68 1.63
N THR A 24 -3.95 -16.27 0.54
CA THR A 24 -4.89 -17.10 -0.24
C THR A 24 -4.48 -17.07 -1.71
N ASN A 25 -4.39 -18.25 -2.35
CA ASN A 25 -4.06 -18.41 -3.78
C ASN A 25 -2.79 -17.65 -4.25
N ALA A 26 -1.90 -17.37 -3.32
CA ALA A 26 -0.65 -16.67 -3.52
C ALA A 26 0.47 -17.32 -2.71
N ALA A 27 1.72 -17.04 -3.07
CA ALA A 27 2.90 -17.42 -2.31
C ALA A 27 3.59 -16.17 -1.78
N ALA A 28 3.93 -16.19 -0.49
CA ALA A 28 4.75 -15.18 0.14
C ALA A 28 6.23 -15.62 0.13
N ASN A 29 7.12 -14.73 -0.32
CA ASN A 29 8.57 -14.90 -0.20
C ASN A 29 9.13 -13.62 0.43
N GLY A 30 9.41 -13.67 1.73
CA GLY A 30 9.70 -12.47 2.52
C GLY A 30 8.52 -11.49 2.45
N ASN A 31 8.81 -10.25 2.06
CA ASN A 31 7.82 -9.19 1.86
C ASN A 31 7.32 -9.06 0.41
N THR A 32 7.52 -10.08 -0.40
CA THR A 32 6.96 -10.18 -1.75
C THR A 32 5.81 -11.19 -1.75
N LEU A 33 4.74 -10.87 -2.47
CA LEU A 33 3.57 -11.74 -2.64
C LEU A 33 3.26 -11.90 -4.12
N THR A 34 3.13 -13.14 -4.59
CA THR A 34 2.86 -13.47 -6.00
C THR A 34 1.65 -14.40 -6.11
N LYS A 35 0.74 -14.14 -7.05
CA LYS A 35 -0.39 -15.04 -7.33
C LYS A 35 0.09 -16.34 -7.96
N THR A 36 -0.18 -17.47 -7.32
CA THR A 36 0.27 -18.80 -7.74
C THR A 36 -0.88 -19.79 -7.96
N GLY A 37 -2.11 -19.43 -7.62
CA GLY A 37 -3.31 -20.25 -7.81
C GLY A 37 -4.57 -19.41 -8.01
N GLY A 38 -5.73 -20.07 -7.97
CA GLY A 38 -7.03 -19.47 -8.28
C GLY A 38 -7.28 -19.33 -9.78
N CYS A 39 -8.31 -18.58 -10.16
CA CYS A 39 -8.59 -18.26 -11.57
C CYS A 39 -7.91 -16.96 -12.03
N ALA A 40 -7.52 -16.93 -13.30
CA ALA A 40 -6.90 -15.76 -13.92
C ALA A 40 -7.92 -14.62 -14.06
N GLY A 41 -7.57 -13.43 -13.57
CA GLY A 41 -8.42 -12.24 -13.58
C GLY A 41 -9.44 -12.18 -12.44
N CYS A 42 -9.53 -13.22 -11.62
CA CYS A 42 -10.44 -13.28 -10.48
C CYS A 42 -9.86 -12.60 -9.25
N GLN A 43 -10.73 -11.96 -8.46
CA GLN A 43 -10.36 -11.46 -7.15
C GLN A 43 -10.40 -12.58 -6.09
N ASP A 44 -9.54 -13.57 -6.24
CA ASP A 44 -9.48 -14.73 -5.35
C ASP A 44 -8.07 -14.97 -4.78
N ALA A 45 -7.11 -14.07 -5.00
CA ALA A 45 -5.78 -14.14 -4.41
C ALA A 45 -5.35 -12.84 -3.74
N GLY A 46 -4.62 -12.97 -2.65
CA GLY A 46 -4.15 -11.85 -1.86
C GLY A 46 -3.71 -12.26 -0.46
N ALA A 47 -3.40 -11.27 0.36
CA ALA A 47 -3.00 -11.38 1.74
C ALA A 47 -3.20 -10.05 2.45
N SER A 48 -3.15 -10.09 3.79
CA SER A 48 -3.09 -8.91 4.65
C SER A 48 -1.73 -8.82 5.35
N SER A 49 -1.30 -7.64 5.77
CA SER A 49 -0.13 -7.48 6.65
C SER A 49 -0.44 -7.90 8.08
N GLN A 50 0.57 -8.41 8.79
CA GLN A 50 0.54 -8.53 10.25
C GLN A 50 0.69 -7.16 10.92
N GLN A 51 1.51 -6.29 10.32
CA GLN A 51 1.73 -4.92 10.78
C GLN A 51 0.52 -4.03 10.48
N GLN A 52 0.41 -2.94 11.24
CA GLN A 52 -0.59 -1.91 11.07
C GLN A 52 0.01 -0.52 11.31
N ILE A 53 -0.56 0.50 10.68
CA ILE A 53 -0.37 1.90 11.07
C ILE A 53 -1.43 2.18 12.15
N ALA A 54 -1.00 2.27 13.40
CA ALA A 54 -1.92 2.33 14.54
C ALA A 54 -2.59 3.71 14.70
N SER A 55 -1.85 4.77 14.39
CA SER A 55 -2.28 6.16 14.41
C SER A 55 -1.20 7.03 13.76
N GLY A 56 -1.50 8.30 13.52
CA GLY A 56 -0.51 9.29 13.08
C GLY A 56 0.12 9.00 11.71
N ASP A 57 1.32 9.52 11.52
CA ASP A 57 2.00 9.43 10.24
C ASP A 57 2.56 8.02 9.99
N GLY A 58 2.53 7.59 8.74
CA GLY A 58 2.97 6.26 8.35
C GLY A 58 2.80 6.04 6.86
N PHE A 59 3.32 4.95 6.33
CA PHE A 59 3.14 4.64 4.91
C PHE A 59 3.26 3.15 4.63
N VAL A 60 2.77 2.77 3.46
CA VAL A 60 3.15 1.54 2.77
C VAL A 60 3.78 1.89 1.41
N GLU A 61 4.86 1.20 1.06
CA GLU A 61 5.56 1.34 -0.22
C GLU A 61 5.85 -0.02 -0.83
N PHE A 62 5.77 -0.13 -2.16
CA PHE A 62 6.18 -1.31 -2.90
C PHE A 62 6.85 -0.93 -4.22
N THR A 63 7.62 -1.87 -4.78
CA THR A 63 8.29 -1.70 -6.07
C THR A 63 7.51 -2.43 -7.18
N VAL A 64 7.34 -1.77 -8.31
CA VAL A 64 6.73 -2.36 -9.51
C VAL A 64 7.79 -3.14 -10.27
N VAL A 65 7.59 -4.44 -10.47
CA VAL A 65 8.43 -5.26 -11.34
C VAL A 65 7.76 -5.40 -12.72
N ASP A 66 6.52 -5.88 -12.76
CA ASP A 66 5.71 -5.96 -13.98
C ASP A 66 4.61 -4.88 -13.95
N PRO A 67 4.63 -3.85 -14.81
CA PRO A 67 3.60 -2.82 -14.81
C PRO A 67 2.30 -3.22 -15.55
N ALA A 68 2.25 -4.39 -16.21
CA ALA A 68 1.13 -4.80 -17.05
C ALA A 68 0.02 -5.51 -16.28
N LYS A 69 0.37 -6.33 -15.27
CA LYS A 69 -0.57 -7.22 -14.57
C LYS A 69 -1.45 -6.52 -13.55
N LEU A 70 -2.74 -6.81 -13.60
CA LEU A 70 -3.77 -6.27 -12.72
C LEU A 70 -3.58 -6.74 -11.27
N ARG A 71 -3.41 -5.74 -10.40
CA ARG A 71 -3.32 -5.93 -8.95
C ARG A 71 -3.64 -4.66 -8.19
N PHE A 72 -3.96 -4.84 -6.92
CA PHE A 72 -4.19 -3.79 -5.96
C PHE A 72 -3.31 -4.01 -4.74
N LEU A 73 -2.79 -2.91 -4.21
CA LEU A 73 -2.27 -2.81 -2.85
C LEU A 73 -2.91 -1.59 -2.20
N GLY A 74 -3.45 -1.75 -1.00
CA GLY A 74 -4.16 -0.69 -0.31
C GLY A 74 -4.05 -0.74 1.20
N LEU A 75 -4.59 0.30 1.83
CA LEU A 75 -4.75 0.47 3.26
C LEU A 75 -6.25 0.53 3.58
N THR A 76 -6.67 -0.18 4.62
CA THR A 76 -8.05 -0.12 5.15
C THR A 76 -8.09 -0.51 6.62
N SER A 77 -9.18 -0.16 7.31
CA SER A 77 -9.44 -0.55 8.70
C SER A 77 -10.32 -1.80 8.77
N GLY A 78 -9.99 -2.75 9.65
CA GLY A 78 -10.84 -3.93 9.90
C GLY A 78 -10.78 -5.03 8.82
N GLY A 79 -9.82 -4.94 7.88
CA GLY A 79 -9.65 -5.89 6.78
C GLY A 79 -10.52 -5.57 5.56
N ALA A 80 -10.43 -6.39 4.51
CA ALA A 80 -11.21 -6.25 3.29
C ALA A 80 -11.56 -7.62 2.69
N LYS A 81 -12.78 -7.74 2.17
CA LYS A 81 -13.27 -8.93 1.47
C LYS A 81 -13.06 -8.81 -0.04
N ASN A 82 -13.16 -7.58 -0.56
CA ASN A 82 -12.94 -7.29 -1.96
C ASN A 82 -12.24 -5.91 -2.14
N VAL A 83 -12.05 -5.47 -3.40
CA VAL A 83 -11.35 -4.19 -3.68
C VAL A 83 -12.18 -2.96 -3.30
N ASP A 84 -13.50 -3.09 -3.15
CA ASP A 84 -14.39 -2.00 -2.75
C ASP A 84 -14.23 -1.65 -1.26
N ASP A 85 -13.78 -2.61 -0.45
CA ASP A 85 -13.45 -2.43 0.97
C ASP A 85 -12.09 -1.74 1.20
N LEU A 86 -11.29 -1.53 0.14
CA LEU A 86 -10.03 -0.81 0.25
C LEU A 86 -10.30 0.69 0.32
N ALA A 87 -10.20 1.26 1.52
CA ALA A 87 -10.38 2.69 1.74
C ALA A 87 -9.44 3.53 0.87
N PHE A 88 -8.17 3.11 0.77
CA PHE A 88 -7.14 3.74 -0.04
C PHE A 88 -6.34 2.69 -0.80
N ALA A 89 -6.28 2.73 -2.12
CA ALA A 89 -5.58 1.72 -2.92
C ALA A 89 -4.85 2.30 -4.13
N LEU A 90 -3.80 1.60 -4.50
CA LEU A 90 -3.11 1.71 -5.77
C LEU A 90 -3.44 0.49 -6.62
N ARG A 91 -4.03 0.74 -7.79
CA ARG A 91 -4.31 -0.29 -8.81
C ARG A 91 -3.27 -0.16 -9.91
N VAL A 92 -2.54 -1.23 -10.20
CA VAL A 92 -1.55 -1.25 -11.30
C VAL A 92 -2.06 -2.17 -12.39
N GLN A 93 -2.07 -1.67 -13.63
CA GLN A 93 -2.36 -2.46 -14.83
C GLN A 93 -1.90 -1.72 -16.08
N THR A 94 -1.48 -2.44 -17.11
CA THR A 94 -1.23 -1.90 -18.47
C THR A 94 -0.35 -0.63 -18.50
N GLY A 95 0.69 -0.55 -17.66
CA GLY A 95 1.59 0.62 -17.64
C GLY A 95 1.03 1.83 -16.91
N MET A 96 -0.09 1.69 -16.19
CA MET A 96 -0.69 2.73 -15.38
C MET A 96 -0.81 2.31 -13.91
N VAL A 97 -0.60 3.27 -13.03
CA VAL A 97 -1.04 3.21 -11.64
C VAL A 97 -2.23 4.15 -11.46
N GLU A 98 -3.30 3.67 -10.85
CA GLU A 98 -4.47 4.46 -10.50
C GLU A 98 -4.60 4.56 -8.98
N VAL A 99 -5.07 5.72 -8.52
CA VAL A 99 -5.61 5.89 -7.17
C VAL A 99 -7.07 5.45 -7.17
N ARG A 100 -7.38 4.51 -6.29
CA ARG A 100 -8.71 3.97 -6.05
C ARG A 100 -9.06 4.14 -4.58
N GLU A 101 -10.19 4.74 -4.26
CA GLU A 101 -10.69 4.88 -2.90
C GLU A 101 -12.09 4.27 -2.84
N HIS A 102 -12.27 3.19 -2.08
CA HIS A 102 -13.46 2.33 -2.19
C HIS A 102 -13.73 1.91 -3.64
N ASN A 103 -12.64 1.53 -4.34
CA ASN A 103 -12.60 1.23 -5.77
C ASN A 103 -13.08 2.36 -6.72
N GLN A 104 -13.38 3.56 -6.20
CA GLN A 104 -13.70 4.72 -7.03
C GLN A 104 -12.41 5.35 -7.57
N TYR A 105 -12.37 5.57 -8.87
CA TYR A 105 -11.24 6.22 -9.53
C TYR A 105 -11.07 7.66 -9.04
N LYS A 106 -9.82 8.06 -8.74
CA LYS A 106 -9.48 9.43 -8.34
C LYS A 106 -8.45 10.09 -9.24
N ALA A 107 -7.39 9.37 -9.58
CA ALA A 107 -6.28 9.86 -10.38
C ALA A 107 -5.48 8.70 -10.98
N ASN A 108 -4.59 9.00 -11.92
CA ASN A 108 -3.65 8.03 -12.45
C ASN A 108 -2.29 8.65 -12.77
N SER A 109 -1.28 7.79 -12.95
CA SER A 109 0.04 8.15 -13.46
C SER A 109 0.60 6.99 -14.30
N PRO A 110 1.42 7.25 -15.33
CA PRO A 110 2.20 6.19 -15.97
C PRO A 110 3.12 5.50 -14.96
N VAL A 111 3.33 4.20 -15.10
CA VAL A 111 4.22 3.41 -14.24
C VAL A 111 5.02 2.41 -15.04
N ALA A 112 6.29 2.23 -14.66
CA ALA A 112 7.22 1.29 -15.28
C ALA A 112 7.86 0.38 -14.24
N ALA A 113 8.60 -0.62 -14.72
CA ALA A 113 9.45 -1.44 -13.86
C ALA A 113 10.45 -0.57 -13.08
N ASN A 114 10.69 -0.95 -11.82
CA ASN A 114 11.50 -0.26 -10.81
C ASN A 114 10.90 1.02 -10.22
N ASP A 115 9.69 1.46 -10.65
CA ASP A 115 9.00 2.54 -9.96
C ASP A 115 8.59 2.10 -8.54
N LYS A 116 8.77 3.02 -7.58
CA LYS A 116 8.30 2.87 -6.21
C LYS A 116 7.00 3.61 -6.03
N LEU A 117 5.97 2.89 -5.58
CA LEU A 117 4.65 3.43 -5.34
C LEU A 117 4.36 3.40 -3.85
N ARG A 118 3.82 4.51 -3.32
CA ARG A 118 3.58 4.66 -1.88
C ARG A 118 2.23 5.31 -1.59
N ILE A 119 1.55 4.79 -0.57
CA ILE A 119 0.41 5.44 0.10
C ILE A 119 0.91 5.87 1.47
N ALA A 120 0.94 7.17 1.73
CA ALA A 120 1.42 7.74 2.99
C ALA A 120 0.32 8.52 3.69
N ILE A 121 0.33 8.50 5.02
CA ILE A 121 -0.42 9.40 5.88
C ILE A 121 0.58 10.40 6.44
N GLU A 122 0.31 11.68 6.20
CA GLU A 122 1.15 12.79 6.64
C GLU A 122 0.27 13.94 7.13
N GLY A 123 0.38 14.30 8.40
CA GLY A 123 -0.41 15.38 9.00
C GLY A 123 -1.92 15.14 8.88
N GLY A 124 -2.36 13.88 8.97
CA GLY A 124 -3.77 13.49 8.86
C GLY A 124 -4.32 13.47 7.42
N LYS A 125 -3.47 13.62 6.40
CA LYS A 125 -3.85 13.51 4.98
C LYS A 125 -3.24 12.29 4.33
N VAL A 126 -4.03 11.60 3.50
CA VAL A 126 -3.52 10.48 2.68
C VAL A 126 -2.96 11.05 1.38
N LYS A 127 -1.73 10.67 1.05
CA LYS A 127 -0.99 11.10 -0.14
C LYS A 127 -0.46 9.89 -0.89
N TYR A 128 -0.46 10.00 -2.21
CA TYR A 128 0.00 8.96 -3.12
C TYR A 128 1.22 9.44 -3.87
N TYR A 129 2.26 8.62 -3.84
CA TYR A 129 3.59 8.96 -4.34
C TYR A 129 4.03 7.97 -5.41
N LYS A 130 4.80 8.48 -6.37
CA LYS A 130 5.62 7.70 -7.29
C LYS A 130 7.04 8.25 -7.23
N ASN A 131 8.01 7.40 -6.92
CA ASN A 131 9.43 7.75 -6.83
C ASN A 131 9.70 8.99 -5.94
N GLY A 132 8.96 9.12 -4.83
CA GLY A 132 9.09 10.23 -3.89
C GLY A 132 8.37 11.52 -4.27
N ALA A 133 7.75 11.60 -5.45
CA ALA A 133 6.91 12.74 -5.85
C ALA A 133 5.43 12.43 -5.62
N VAL A 134 4.71 13.35 -4.96
CA VAL A 134 3.25 13.26 -4.81
C VAL A 134 2.61 13.42 -6.19
N PHE A 135 1.72 12.51 -6.56
CA PHE A 135 0.89 12.64 -7.75
C PHE A 135 -0.61 12.77 -7.43
N TYR A 136 -1.02 12.50 -6.20
CA TYR A 136 -2.38 12.76 -5.71
C TYR A 136 -2.42 12.91 -4.19
N THR A 137 -3.27 13.81 -3.69
CA THR A 137 -3.58 13.98 -2.26
C THR A 137 -5.08 13.77 -2.08
N SER A 138 -5.46 12.91 -1.14
CA SER A 138 -6.86 12.60 -0.85
C SER A 138 -7.53 13.71 -0.04
N ASP A 139 -8.81 13.91 -0.31
CA ASP A 139 -9.69 14.71 0.55
C ASP A 139 -10.18 13.92 1.77
N ALA A 140 -10.17 12.59 1.70
CA ALA A 140 -10.62 11.72 2.78
C ALA A 140 -9.57 11.60 3.90
N ALA A 141 -10.06 11.56 5.14
CA ALA A 141 -9.23 11.32 6.30
C ALA A 141 -9.04 9.81 6.53
N PRO A 142 -7.85 9.37 7.01
CA PRO A 142 -7.61 7.98 7.35
C PRO A 142 -8.42 7.57 8.60
N GLN A 143 -8.94 6.34 8.59
CA GLN A 143 -9.52 5.69 9.78
C GLN A 143 -8.57 4.58 10.24
N TYR A 144 -8.13 4.66 11.49
CA TYR A 144 -7.13 3.76 12.07
C TYR A 144 -7.77 2.64 12.91
N PRO A 145 -7.03 1.54 13.18
CA PRO A 145 -5.72 1.20 12.60
C PRO A 145 -5.85 0.77 11.13
N LEU A 146 -4.85 1.12 10.31
CA LEU A 146 -4.79 0.76 8.90
C LEU A 146 -3.87 -0.44 8.69
N VAL A 147 -4.35 -1.47 8.00
CA VAL A 147 -3.56 -2.63 7.57
C VAL A 147 -3.36 -2.63 6.06
N VAL A 148 -2.26 -3.23 5.60
CA VAL A 148 -2.03 -3.44 4.17
C VAL A 148 -2.85 -4.62 3.70
N ILE A 149 -3.60 -4.44 2.62
CA ILE A 149 -4.33 -5.50 1.93
C ILE A 149 -3.90 -5.54 0.47
N THR A 150 -3.83 -6.74 -0.08
CA THR A 150 -3.55 -6.98 -1.50
C THR A 150 -4.69 -7.72 -2.17
N ALA A 151 -4.90 -7.42 -3.44
CA ALA A 151 -5.72 -8.24 -4.33
C ALA A 151 -4.95 -8.47 -5.64
N LEU A 152 -4.60 -9.71 -5.92
CA LEU A 152 -3.83 -10.13 -7.08
C LEU A 152 -4.76 -10.85 -8.07
N LEU A 153 -5.03 -10.22 -9.21
CA LEU A 153 -6.05 -10.70 -10.14
C LEU A 153 -5.42 -11.51 -11.28
N ASP A 154 -4.48 -10.92 -12.01
CA ASP A 154 -3.84 -11.60 -13.14
C ASP A 154 -2.87 -12.70 -12.65
N SER A 155 -2.77 -13.78 -13.41
CA SER A 155 -1.86 -14.90 -13.10
C SER A 155 -0.40 -14.42 -13.00
N GLY A 156 0.23 -14.74 -11.86
CA GLY A 156 1.58 -14.27 -11.55
C GLY A 156 1.68 -12.76 -11.35
N ALA A 157 0.59 -12.05 -11.05
CA ALA A 157 0.66 -10.68 -10.54
C ALA A 157 1.34 -10.68 -9.18
N GLU A 158 2.08 -9.61 -8.87
CA GLU A 158 2.89 -9.54 -7.66
C GLU A 158 2.98 -8.14 -7.06
N VAL A 159 3.16 -8.08 -5.74
CA VAL A 159 3.62 -6.89 -5.02
C VAL A 159 4.96 -7.22 -4.40
N THR A 160 5.99 -6.42 -4.69
CA THR A 160 7.38 -6.75 -4.35
C THR A 160 7.98 -5.73 -3.40
N ASN A 161 8.90 -6.20 -2.55
CA ASN A 161 9.64 -5.37 -1.60
C ASN A 161 8.72 -4.48 -0.76
N VAL A 162 7.59 -5.04 -0.28
CA VAL A 162 6.60 -4.23 0.43
C VAL A 162 7.12 -3.88 1.82
N VAL A 163 7.16 -2.59 2.11
CA VAL A 163 7.56 -2.05 3.41
C VAL A 163 6.44 -1.20 3.98
N ILE A 164 6.34 -1.22 5.31
CA ILE A 164 5.40 -0.42 6.08
C ILE A 164 6.15 0.34 7.15
N SER A 165 5.71 1.56 7.41
CA SER A 165 6.21 2.40 8.49
C SER A 165 5.03 2.98 9.27
N SER A 166 5.15 3.02 10.58
CA SER A 166 4.21 3.67 11.48
C SER A 166 5.03 4.49 12.47
N ALA A 167 4.72 5.78 12.61
CA ALA A 167 5.12 6.51 13.79
C ALA A 167 4.30 5.94 14.95
N GLY A 168 4.99 5.38 15.95
CA GLY A 168 4.38 5.07 17.25
C GLY A 168 4.38 6.29 18.14
#